data_AF-A0A3C1XB31-F1
#
_entry.id   AF-A0A3C1XB31-F1
#
_cell.length_a   1.000
_cell.length_b   1.000
_cell.length_c   1.000
_cell.angle_alpha   90.00
_cell.angle_beta   90.00
_cell.angle_gamma   90.00
#
_symmetry.space_group_name_H-M   'P 1'
#
loop_
_entity.id
_entity.type
_entity.pdbx_description
1 polymer ?
#
loop_
_entity_poly.entity_id
_entity_poly.type
_entity_poly.pdbx_seq_one_letter_code
_entity_poly.pdbx_strand_id
1 'polypeptide(L)' 'MDGELPSDITNVKIARSPASAGQTWEIVLNSSDLDTFSFVDTETFGVGSWNYRVIYEDAQGNDRGQSNAAIVTFPGGA' A
#
# COMPACT_ATOMS: atom_id res chain seq x y z
N MET A 1 -8.67 11.72 14.68
CA MET A 1 -7.33 12.31 14.46
C MET A 1 -7.28 12.62 12.99
N ASP A 2 -7.50 13.88 12.63
CA ASP A 2 -7.25 14.36 11.28
C ASP A 2 -5.73 14.50 11.20
N GLY A 3 -5.08 13.42 10.79
CA GLY A 3 -3.62 13.29 10.83
C GLY A 3 -3.06 13.73 9.49
N GLU A 4 -2.85 15.03 9.31
CA GLU A 4 -2.07 15.54 8.18
C GLU A 4 -0.72 14.82 8.16
N LEU A 5 -0.32 14.36 6.97
CA LEU A 5 1.00 13.79 6.77
C LEU A 5 2.06 14.86 7.08
N PRO A 6 3.26 14.46 7.56
CA PRO A 6 4.36 15.40 7.74
C PRO A 6 4.59 16.20 6.44
N SER A 7 4.85 17.50 6.56
CA SER A 7 4.99 18.40 5.40
C SER A 7 6.11 18.03 4.43
N ASP A 8 7.05 17.19 4.87
CA ASP A 8 8.14 16.66 4.08
C ASP A 8 7.74 15.45 3.20
N ILE A 9 6.53 14.91 3.36
CA ILE A 9 5.98 13.89 2.47
C ILE A 9 5.42 14.55 1.22
N THR A 10 5.83 14.07 0.04
CA THR A 10 5.28 14.53 -1.24
C THR A 10 4.52 13.45 -1.98
N ASN A 11 4.75 12.19 -1.61
CA ASN A 11 4.17 11.04 -2.28
C ASN A 11 3.70 9.99 -1.28
N VAL A 12 2.62 9.31 -1.64
CA VAL A 12 2.08 8.13 -0.99
C VAL A 12 2.08 6.99 -1.99
N LYS A 13 2.64 5.86 -1.57
CA LYS A 13 2.68 4.64 -2.37
C LYS A 13 1.83 3.58 -1.71
N ILE A 14 1.18 2.73 -2.51
CA ILE A 14 0.59 1.50 -2.01
C ILE A 14 1.51 0.36 -2.40
N ALA A 15 1.94 -0.40 -1.40
CA ALA A 15 2.70 -1.62 -1.60
C ALA A 15 1.84 -2.84 -1.31
N ARG A 16 1.98 -3.87 -2.13
CA ARG A 16 1.28 -5.14 -2.03
C ARG A 16 2.26 -6.29 -1.91
N SER A 17 1.90 -7.33 -1.15
CA SER A 17 2.64 -8.60 -1.09
C SER A 17 1.67 -9.77 -0.89
N PRO A 18 1.94 -10.97 -1.44
CA PRO A 18 1.26 -12.18 -0.98
C PRO A 18 1.50 -12.38 0.53
N ALA A 19 0.53 -12.94 1.24
CA ALA A 19 0.64 -13.22 2.68
C ALA A 19 1.39 -14.52 3.02
N SER A 20 2.08 -15.09 2.04
CA SER A 20 2.94 -16.26 2.20
C SER A 20 4.26 -15.90 2.93
N ALA A 21 4.98 -16.92 3.40
CA ALA A 21 6.33 -16.72 3.95
C ALA A 21 7.26 -16.17 2.85
N GLY A 22 8.02 -15.11 3.16
CA GLY A 22 8.91 -14.45 2.20
C GLY A 22 8.28 -13.30 1.41
N GLN A 23 7.46 -12.47 2.07
CA GLN A 23 6.79 -11.28 1.50
C GLN A 23 7.72 -10.43 0.61
N THR A 24 7.42 -10.40 -0.69
CA THR A 24 8.00 -9.46 -1.65
C THR A 24 7.01 -8.32 -1.89
N TRP A 25 7.39 -7.12 -1.46
CA TRP A 25 6.56 -5.93 -1.61
C TRP A 25 6.76 -5.28 -2.97
N GLU A 26 5.66 -5.12 -3.70
CA GLU A 26 5.60 -4.44 -4.98
C GLU A 26 4.81 -3.14 -4.84
N ILE A 27 5.26 -2.06 -5.48
CA ILE A 27 4.52 -0.80 -5.52
C ILE A 27 3.45 -0.88 -6.61
N VAL A 28 2.18 -0.85 -6.20
CA VAL A 28 1.00 -0.92 -7.09
C VAL A 28 0.33 0.44 -7.31
N LEU A 29 0.70 1.45 -6.52
CA LEU A 29 0.32 2.85 -6.71
C LEU A 29 1.46 3.75 -6.25
N ASN A 30 1.70 4.85 -6.97
CA ASN A 30 2.44 6.01 -6.47
C ASN A 30 1.64 7.27 -6.82
N SER A 31 1.18 8.00 -5.80
CA SER A 31 0.35 9.18 -5.92
C SER A 31 0.98 10.36 -5.18
N SER A 32 0.86 11.57 -5.73
CA SER A 32 1.17 12.82 -5.04
C SER A 32 -0.06 13.47 -4.42
N ASP A 33 -1.22 12.81 -4.48
CA ASP A 33 -2.41 13.19 -3.72
C ASP A 33 -2.24 12.70 -2.28
N LEU A 34 -2.08 13.65 -1.36
CA LEU A 34 -1.80 13.41 0.07
C LEU A 34 -3.05 13.47 0.94
N ASP A 35 -4.20 13.76 0.33
CA ASP A 35 -5.49 13.75 1.01
C ASP A 35 -6.01 12.31 1.16
N THR A 36 -7.21 12.18 1.72
CA THR A 36 -7.88 10.88 1.76
C THR A 36 -8.23 10.42 0.35
N PHE A 37 -7.65 9.31 -0.09
CA PHE A 37 -7.95 8.70 -1.38
C PHE A 37 -8.28 7.21 -1.24
N SER A 38 -8.93 6.67 -2.28
CA SER A 38 -9.22 5.24 -2.42
C SER A 38 -8.49 4.68 -3.63
N PHE A 39 -7.96 3.47 -3.49
CA PHE A 39 -7.32 2.73 -4.57
C PHE A 39 -8.06 1.43 -4.84
N VAL A 40 -8.24 1.11 -6.12
CA VAL A 40 -8.76 -0.17 -6.58
C VAL A 40 -7.63 -0.91 -7.26
N ASP A 41 -7.19 -2.00 -6.66
CA ASP A 41 -6.23 -2.88 -7.30
C ASP A 41 -6.96 -3.77 -8.32
N THR A 42 -6.70 -3.51 -9.60
CA THR A 42 -7.37 -4.17 -10.73
C THR A 42 -6.64 -5.41 -11.22
N GLU A 43 -5.51 -5.77 -10.62
CA GLU A 43 -4.79 -6.96 -11.03
C GLU A 43 -5.57 -8.24 -10.68
N THR A 44 -5.40 -9.27 -11.51
CA THR A 44 -6.05 -10.55 -11.28
C THR A 44 -5.29 -11.31 -10.19
N PHE A 45 -5.91 -11.42 -9.02
CA PHE A 45 -5.35 -12.17 -7.91
C PHE A 45 -5.61 -13.67 -8.06
N GLY A 46 -4.57 -14.45 -7.79
CA GLY A 46 -4.78 -15.83 -7.37
C GLY A 46 -5.55 -15.89 -6.05
N VAL A 47 -6.26 -16.99 -5.83
CA VAL A 47 -6.85 -17.35 -4.55
C VAL A 47 -5.79 -17.25 -3.45
N GLY A 48 -6.14 -16.63 -2.32
CA GLY A 48 -5.23 -16.49 -1.19
C GLY A 48 -5.36 -15.15 -0.48
N SER A 49 -4.45 -14.93 0.47
CA SER A 49 -4.38 -13.70 1.26
C SER A 49 -3.29 -12.77 0.73
N TRP A 50 -3.60 -11.49 0.73
CA TRP A 50 -2.75 -10.42 0.23
C TRP A 50 -2.64 -9.31 1.28
N ASN A 51 -1.42 -8.84 1.50
CA ASN A 51 -1.12 -7.71 2.36
C ASN A 51 -1.02 -6.43 1.53
N TYR A 52 -1.55 -5.34 2.07
CA TYR A 52 -1.42 -4.00 1.53
C TYR A 52 -0.94 -3.04 2.61
N ARG A 53 -0.05 -2.12 2.27
CA ARG A 53 0.36 -1.04 3.18
C ARG A 53 0.59 0.25 2.40
N VAL A 54 0.46 1.37 3.10
CA VAL A 54 0.84 2.68 2.59
C VAL A 54 2.29 2.95 2.97
N ILE A 55 3.07 3.51 2.04
CA ILE A 55 4.44 3.97 2.25
C ILE A 55 4.46 5.48 1.98
N TYR A 56 5.08 6.24 2.86
CA TYR A 56 5.24 7.69 2.72
C TYR A 56 6.62 8.01 2.15
N GLU A 57 6.67 8.78 1.08
CA GLU A 57 7.90 9.19 0.39
C GLU A 57 8.09 10.71 0.45
N ASP A 58 9.33 11.13 0.72
CA ASP A 58 9.72 12.53 0.72
C ASP A 58 10.06 13.06 -0.70
N ALA A 59 10.24 14.39 -0.81
CA ALA A 59 10.61 15.03 -2.07
C ALA A 59 11.97 14.57 -2.64
N GLN A 60 12.79 13.86 -1.86
CA GLN A 60 14.07 13.29 -2.29
C GLN A 60 13.92 11.83 -2.75
N GLY A 61 12.72 11.25 -2.67
CA GLY A 61 12.44 9.87 -3.03
C GLY A 61 12.75 8.86 -1.92
N ASN A 62 12.94 9.31 -0.68
CA ASN A 62 13.20 8.40 0.44
C ASN A 62 11.90 7.99 1.12
N ASP A 63 11.79 6.70 1.44
CA ASP A 63 10.70 6.20 2.28
C ASP A 63 10.90 6.65 3.74
N ARG A 64 9.92 7.38 4.28
CA ARG A 64 9.95 7.96 5.63
C ARG A 64 9.21 7.12 6.66
N GLY A 65 8.45 6.14 6.20
CA GLY A 65 7.68 5.25 7.06
C GLY A 65 6.60 4.53 6.26
N GLN A 66 5.87 3.66 6.96
CA GLN A 66 4.79 2.87 6.38
C GLN A 66 3.67 2.64 7.41
N SER A 67 2.46 2.40 6.92
CA SER A 67 1.35 1.97 7.75
C SER A 67 1.51 0.52 8.22
N ASN A 68 0.67 0.11 9.17
CA ASN A 68 0.41 -1.31 9.36
C ASN A 68 -0.16 -1.92 8.07
N ALA A 69 0.13 -3.20 7.85
CA ALA A 69 -0.44 -3.92 6.73
C ALA A 69 -1.91 -4.28 6.99
N ALA A 70 -2.76 -4.03 6.00
CA ALA A 70 -4.11 -4.57 5.91
C ALA A 70 -4.06 -5.90 5.16
N ILE A 71 -4.90 -6.86 5.55
CA ILE A 71 -5.00 -8.17 4.91
C ILE A 71 -6.36 -8.31 4.25
N VAL A 72 -6.37 -8.73 2.99
CA VAL A 72 -7.57 -9.19 2.29
C VAL A 72 -7.38 -10.66 1.90
N THR A 73 -8.44 -11.45 2.03
CA THR A 73 -8.43 -12.86 1.61
C THR A 73 -9.46 -13.05 0.51
N PHE A 74 -9.01 -13.49 -0.65
CA PHE A 74 -9.87 -13.92 -1.73
C PHE A 74 -10.17 -15.42 -1.55
N PRO A 75 -11.41 -15.80 -1.14
CA PRO A 75 -11.77 -17.20 -1.06
C PRO A 75 -11.72 -17.80 -2.46
N GLY A 76 -11.13 -18.99 -2.58
CA GLY A 76 -11.26 -19.76 -3.80
C GLY A 76 -12.72 -20.09 -4.01
N GLY A 77 -13.27 -19.67 -5.15
CA GLY A 77 -14.60 -20.10 -5.56
C GLY A 77 -14.63 -21.63 -5.58
N ALA A 78 -15.63 -22.21 -4.92
CA ALA A 78 -15.96 -23.62 -4.97
C ALA A 78 -16.38 -24.05 -6.39
#